data_AF-A0A8D8AP66-F1
#
_entry.id   AF-A0A8D8AP66-F1
#
_cell.length_a   1.000
_cell.length_b   1.000
_cell.length_c   1.000
_cell.angle_alpha   90.00
_cell.angle_beta   90.00
_cell.angle_gamma   90.00
#
_symmetry.space_group_name_H-M   'P 1'
#
loop_
_entity.id
_entity.type
_entity.pdbx_description
1 polymer ?
#
loop_
_entity_poly.entity_id
_entity_poly.type
_entity_poly.pdbx_seq_one_letter_code
_entity_poly.pdbx_strand_id
1 'polypeptide(L)'
;QTFPFTSENKRMGIIVKELNTGEITFYLKGADVVMSGIVQYNDWLAEESGNMAREGLRTLVVAKKVLTEDQYNDFETRFNAAKVSVTDRGTKVSAVIESLERELELLCLTGVEDRLQDRVRPTLELLRNAGIKIWMLTGDKLETATCIAKSSHLVGRNQNVHVLKSVLTRTDAHLELNQFRRKQDCALVVSGESLEICLQYYQPEFMELATACPAVVCCRCSPTQKAQVVSLIQKYSGKRTCAVGDGGNDVSMIQQADAGIGIEGREGKQASLAGDFSIPQFSHIAKLLIVHGRRSYKRSAALSQFVIHR
;
A
#
# COMPACT_ATOMS: atom_id res chain seq x y z
N GLN A 1 -24.66 -15.09 8.16
CA GLN A 1 -23.27 -15.58 8.33
C GLN A 1 -22.30 -14.49 7.88
N THR A 2 -21.09 -14.40 8.47
CA THR A 2 -20.09 -13.37 8.13
C THR A 2 -18.77 -13.99 7.70
N PHE A 3 -18.22 -13.52 6.58
CA PHE A 3 -16.91 -13.90 6.05
C PHE A 3 -15.98 -12.68 6.15
N PRO A 4 -15.04 -12.68 7.11
CA PRO A 4 -14.22 -11.52 7.40
C PRO A 4 -13.26 -11.19 6.26
N PHE A 5 -12.85 -9.92 6.20
CA PHE A 5 -11.81 -9.46 5.31
C PHE A 5 -10.47 -10.13 5.62
N THR A 6 -9.72 -10.51 4.59
CA THR A 6 -8.30 -10.85 4.71
C THR A 6 -7.47 -10.07 3.71
N SER A 7 -6.22 -9.75 4.05
CA SER A 7 -5.32 -9.03 3.14
C SER A 7 -5.04 -9.81 1.84
N GLU A 8 -5.16 -11.14 1.89
CA GLU A 8 -5.00 -12.03 0.74
C GLU A 8 -6.22 -11.97 -0.19
N ASN A 9 -7.44 -12.04 0.36
CA ASN A 9 -8.66 -12.10 -0.43
C ASN A 9 -9.15 -10.71 -0.89
N LYS A 10 -8.75 -9.64 -0.18
CA LYS A 10 -9.11 -8.24 -0.43
C LYS A 10 -10.63 -7.99 -0.54
N ARG A 11 -11.43 -8.81 0.13
CA ARG A 11 -12.90 -8.77 0.10
C ARG A 11 -13.51 -9.33 1.37
N MET A 12 -14.75 -8.93 1.67
CA MET A 12 -15.53 -9.45 2.78
C MET A 12 -16.96 -9.70 2.32
N GLY A 13 -17.58 -10.74 2.86
CA GLY A 13 -18.93 -11.14 2.48
C GLY A 13 -19.82 -11.42 3.67
N ILE A 14 -21.13 -11.31 3.47
CA ILE A 14 -22.15 -11.68 4.45
C ILE A 14 -23.30 -12.38 3.76
N ILE A 15 -23.93 -13.34 4.44
CA ILE A 15 -25.22 -13.91 4.04
C ILE A 15 -26.25 -13.44 5.04
N VAL A 16 -27.34 -12.86 4.53
CA VAL A 16 -28.48 -12.36 5.31
C VAL A 16 -29.74 -13.06 4.81
N LYS A 17 -30.65 -13.40 5.73
CA LYS A 17 -32.00 -13.84 5.41
C LYS A 17 -32.96 -12.75 5.86
N GLU A 18 -33.72 -12.20 4.92
CA GLU A 18 -34.75 -11.21 5.23
C GLU A 18 -35.94 -11.89 5.91
N LEU A 19 -36.39 -11.37 7.05
CA LEU A 19 -37.41 -12.01 7.89
C LEU A 19 -38.82 -11.94 7.31
N ASN A 20 -39.11 -10.91 6.51
CA ASN A 20 -40.45 -10.68 5.95
C ASN A 20 -40.69 -11.48 4.67
N THR A 21 -39.69 -11.50 3.78
CA THR A 21 -39.77 -12.16 2.46
C THR A 21 -39.23 -13.59 2.48
N GLY A 22 -38.38 -13.91 3.47
CA GLY A 22 -37.62 -15.16 3.51
C GLY A 22 -36.44 -15.18 2.54
N GLU A 23 -36.19 -14.10 1.78
CA GLU A 23 -35.12 -14.05 0.77
C GLU A 23 -33.74 -14.17 1.42
N ILE A 24 -32.89 -15.03 0.86
CA ILE A 24 -31.52 -15.23 1.30
C ILE A 24 -30.60 -14.52 0.30
N THR A 25 -29.85 -13.53 0.78
CA THR A 25 -28.96 -12.73 -0.07
C THR A 25 -27.52 -12.83 0.43
N PHE A 26 -26.62 -13.19 -0.46
CA PHE A 26 -25.19 -13.06 -0.27
C PHE A 26 -24.74 -11.69 -0.77
N TYR A 27 -24.15 -10.88 0.12
CA TYR A 27 -23.51 -9.62 -0.22
C TYR A 27 -22.00 -9.77 -0.15
N LEU A 28 -21.30 -9.14 -1.10
CA LEU A 28 -19.85 -9.11 -1.16
C LEU A 28 -19.38 -7.68 -1.40
N LYS A 29 -18.41 -7.23 -0.61
CA LYS A 29 -17.71 -5.95 -0.79
C LYS A 29 -16.22 -6.20 -0.93
N GLY A 30 -15.59 -5.63 -1.95
CA GLY A 30 -14.16 -5.81 -2.16
C GLY A 30 -13.52 -4.73 -3.04
N ALA A 31 -12.21 -4.87 -3.22
CA ALA A 31 -11.47 -4.04 -4.17
C ALA A 31 -11.95 -4.31 -5.60
N ASP A 32 -12.06 -3.25 -6.41
CA ASP A 32 -12.52 -3.32 -7.79
C ASP A 32 -11.75 -4.31 -8.69
N VAL A 33 -10.42 -4.41 -8.54
CA VAL A 33 -9.58 -5.38 -9.30
C VAL A 33 -9.96 -6.83 -9.03
N VAL A 34 -10.42 -7.13 -7.80
CA VAL A 34 -10.84 -8.50 -7.43
C VAL A 34 -12.30 -8.69 -7.82
N MET A 35 -13.14 -7.69 -7.55
CA MET A 35 -14.57 -7.76 -7.79
C MET A 35 -14.91 -7.79 -9.27
N SER A 36 -14.12 -7.19 -10.15
CA SER A 36 -14.36 -7.19 -11.60
C SER A 36 -14.40 -8.59 -12.23
N GLY A 37 -13.71 -9.57 -11.63
CA GLY A 37 -13.75 -10.98 -12.06
C GLY A 37 -14.86 -11.80 -11.38
N ILE A 38 -15.52 -11.24 -10.37
CA ILE A 38 -16.55 -11.92 -9.56
C ILE A 38 -17.96 -11.47 -9.97
N VAL A 39 -18.10 -10.18 -10.27
CA VAL A 39 -19.36 -9.61 -10.75
C VAL A 39 -19.62 -9.97 -12.19
N GLN A 40 -20.89 -9.95 -12.57
CA GLN A 40 -21.29 -10.03 -13.98
C GLN A 40 -20.63 -8.88 -14.77
N TYR A 41 -20.21 -9.18 -15.99
CA TYR A 41 -19.52 -8.23 -16.85
C TYR A 41 -20.31 -6.93 -16.98
N ASN A 42 -19.66 -5.80 -16.67
CA ASN A 42 -20.26 -4.49 -16.74
C ASN A 42 -19.21 -3.44 -17.13
N ASP A 43 -19.32 -2.88 -18.34
CA ASP A 43 -18.41 -1.87 -18.88
C ASP A 43 -18.32 -0.63 -17.96
N TRP A 44 -19.45 -0.24 -17.36
CA TRP A 44 -19.54 0.94 -16.49
C TRP A 44 -18.62 0.83 -15.27
N LEU A 45 -18.46 -0.36 -14.70
CA LEU A 45 -17.66 -0.56 -13.49
C LEU A 45 -16.17 -0.23 -13.74
N ALA A 46 -15.63 -0.68 -14.87
CA ALA A 46 -14.23 -0.47 -15.20
C ALA A 46 -13.96 1.02 -15.48
N GLU A 47 -14.87 1.69 -16.19
CA GLU A 47 -14.74 3.11 -16.50
C GLU A 47 -14.86 4.00 -15.24
N GLU A 48 -15.91 3.82 -14.45
CA GLU A 48 -16.15 4.65 -13.27
C GLU A 48 -15.14 4.41 -12.16
N SER A 49 -14.69 3.17 -11.96
CA SER A 49 -13.60 2.91 -10.99
C SER A 49 -12.30 3.65 -11.38
N GLY A 50 -12.03 3.77 -12.69
CA GLY A 50 -10.94 4.58 -13.20
C GLY A 50 -11.15 6.08 -12.98
N ASN A 51 -12.37 6.59 -13.20
CA ASN A 51 -12.73 7.99 -12.95
C ASN A 51 -12.51 8.37 -11.47
N MET A 52 -13.08 7.60 -10.55
CA MET A 52 -12.95 7.84 -9.11
C MET A 52 -11.51 7.74 -8.63
N ALA A 53 -10.72 6.79 -9.16
CA ALA A 53 -9.30 6.67 -8.82
C ALA A 53 -8.49 7.89 -9.30
N ARG A 54 -8.83 8.49 -10.46
CA ARG A 54 -8.22 9.73 -10.94
C ARG A 54 -8.54 10.94 -10.06
N GLU A 55 -9.71 10.94 -9.42
CA GLU A 55 -10.08 11.92 -8.40
C GLU A 55 -9.38 11.67 -7.05
N GLY A 56 -8.66 10.55 -6.91
CA GLY A 56 -7.94 10.16 -5.69
C GLY A 56 -8.79 9.42 -4.66
N LEU A 57 -9.97 8.95 -5.05
CA LEU A 57 -10.84 8.17 -4.18
C LEU A 57 -10.40 6.70 -4.16
N ARG A 58 -10.48 6.05 -2.98
CA ARG A 58 -10.37 4.60 -2.88
C ARG A 58 -11.70 3.96 -3.23
N THR A 59 -11.69 3.13 -4.27
CA THR A 59 -12.87 2.48 -4.82
C THR A 59 -13.16 1.15 -4.13
N LEU A 60 -14.43 0.93 -3.76
CA LEU A 60 -14.95 -0.36 -3.28
C LEU A 60 -16.20 -0.73 -4.04
N VAL A 61 -16.26 -1.98 -4.48
CA VAL A 61 -17.39 -2.53 -5.24
C VAL A 61 -18.25 -3.35 -4.30
N VAL A 62 -19.56 -3.14 -4.35
CA VAL A 62 -20.55 -3.92 -3.62
C VAL A 62 -21.42 -4.66 -4.63
N ALA A 63 -21.57 -5.96 -4.41
CA ALA A 63 -22.35 -6.83 -5.27
C ALA A 63 -23.18 -7.80 -4.42
N LYS A 64 -24.25 -8.35 -5.00
CA LYS A 64 -25.11 -9.33 -4.35
C LYS A 64 -25.37 -10.55 -5.22
N LYS A 65 -25.82 -11.62 -4.57
CA LYS A 65 -26.39 -12.80 -5.20
C LYS A 65 -27.53 -13.32 -4.35
N VAL A 66 -28.70 -13.46 -4.95
CA VAL A 66 -29.85 -14.09 -4.29
C VAL A 66 -29.65 -15.60 -4.36
N LEU A 67 -29.86 -16.27 -3.23
CA LEU A 67 -29.71 -17.72 -3.07
C LEU A 67 -31.09 -18.34 -2.83
N THR A 68 -31.34 -19.48 -3.47
CA THR A 68 -32.48 -20.31 -3.10
C THR A 68 -32.20 -21.02 -1.77
N GLU A 69 -33.25 -21.50 -1.11
CA GLU A 69 -33.11 -22.23 0.15
C GLU A 69 -32.28 -23.51 -0.03
N ASP A 70 -32.44 -24.22 -1.16
CA ASP A 70 -31.61 -25.38 -1.51
C ASP A 70 -30.14 -25.01 -1.71
N GLN A 71 -29.84 -23.91 -2.41
CA GLN A 71 -28.47 -23.43 -2.60
C GLN A 71 -27.81 -23.06 -1.27
N TYR A 72 -28.57 -22.41 -0.38
CA TYR A 72 -28.08 -22.07 0.96
C TYR A 72 -27.83 -23.33 1.80
N ASN A 73 -28.76 -24.30 1.79
CA ASN A 73 -28.63 -25.54 2.55
C ASN A 73 -27.45 -26.40 2.08
N ASP A 74 -27.23 -26.50 0.76
CA ASP A 74 -26.07 -27.15 0.18
C ASP A 74 -24.77 -26.45 0.59
N PHE A 75 -24.73 -25.11 0.48
CA PHE A 75 -23.60 -24.32 0.93
C PHE A 75 -23.32 -24.53 2.43
N GLU A 76 -24.35 -24.46 3.28
CA GLU A 76 -24.22 -24.60 4.73
C GLU A 76 -23.70 -25.98 5.12
N THR A 77 -24.18 -27.03 4.44
CA THR A 77 -23.71 -28.40 4.64
C THR A 77 -22.22 -28.53 4.28
N ARG A 78 -21.82 -28.04 3.11
CA ARG A 78 -20.41 -28.04 2.67
C ARG A 78 -19.53 -27.20 3.59
N PHE A 79 -20.03 -26.05 4.04
CA PHE A 79 -19.31 -25.12 4.91
C PHE A 79 -19.09 -25.69 6.31
N ASN A 80 -20.10 -26.35 6.88
CA ASN A 80 -19.99 -27.05 8.16
C ASN A 80 -19.02 -28.24 8.07
N ALA A 81 -19.10 -29.03 6.99
CA ALA A 81 -18.14 -30.11 6.74
C ALA A 81 -16.70 -29.59 6.62
N ALA A 82 -16.49 -28.47 5.93
CA ALA A 82 -15.18 -27.83 5.82
C ALA A 82 -14.67 -27.32 7.18
N LYS A 83 -15.53 -26.72 8.01
CA LYS A 83 -15.18 -26.22 9.35
C LYS A 83 -14.79 -27.32 10.34
N VAL A 84 -15.46 -28.46 10.29
CA VAL A 84 -15.21 -29.61 11.19
C VAL A 84 -13.99 -30.42 10.72
N SER A 85 -13.52 -30.21 9.50
CA SER A 85 -12.36 -30.94 8.96
C SER A 85 -11.08 -30.66 9.77
N VAL A 86 -10.40 -31.75 10.16
CA VAL A 86 -9.13 -31.70 10.89
C VAL A 86 -7.95 -31.37 9.98
N THR A 87 -8.02 -31.81 8.72
CA THR A 87 -7.00 -31.56 7.70
C THR A 87 -7.41 -30.42 6.77
N ASP A 88 -6.48 -29.49 6.52
CA ASP A 88 -6.63 -28.43 5.53
C ASP A 88 -7.90 -27.59 5.67
N ARG A 89 -8.32 -27.33 6.93
CA ARG A 89 -9.55 -26.59 7.24
C ARG A 89 -9.63 -25.24 6.53
N GLY A 90 -8.53 -24.48 6.52
CA GLY A 90 -8.49 -23.14 5.94
C GLY A 90 -8.77 -23.13 4.44
N THR A 91 -8.11 -24.00 3.67
CA THR A 91 -8.27 -24.08 2.21
C THR A 91 -9.66 -24.59 1.83
N LYS A 92 -10.19 -25.60 2.54
CA LYS A 92 -11.55 -26.11 2.33
C LYS A 92 -12.60 -25.03 2.57
N VAL A 93 -12.46 -24.26 3.66
CA VAL A 93 -13.37 -23.15 3.97
C VAL A 93 -13.32 -22.09 2.87
N SER A 94 -12.13 -21.69 2.42
CA SER A 94 -11.97 -20.71 1.33
C SER A 94 -12.61 -21.19 0.03
N ALA A 95 -12.38 -22.45 -0.36
CA ALA A 95 -12.97 -23.01 -1.59
C ALA A 95 -14.51 -23.04 -1.56
N VAL A 96 -15.10 -23.32 -0.40
CA VAL A 96 -16.56 -23.28 -0.23
C VAL A 96 -17.09 -21.84 -0.35
N ILE A 97 -16.40 -20.86 0.24
CA ILE A 97 -16.78 -19.44 0.12
C ILE A 97 -16.68 -18.98 -1.33
N GLU A 98 -15.58 -19.31 -2.02
CA GLU A 98 -15.37 -18.97 -3.44
C GLU A 98 -16.46 -19.54 -4.37
N SER A 99 -17.13 -20.63 -3.96
CA SER A 99 -18.26 -21.18 -4.73
C SER A 99 -19.47 -20.23 -4.79
N LEU A 100 -19.60 -19.30 -3.83
CA LEU A 100 -20.63 -18.25 -3.86
C LEU A 100 -20.20 -17.04 -4.69
N GLU A 101 -18.90 -16.86 -4.91
CA GLU A 101 -18.28 -15.67 -5.51
C GLU A 101 -18.22 -15.77 -7.05
N ARG A 102 -19.33 -16.11 -7.68
CA ARG A 102 -19.47 -16.17 -9.14
C ARG A 102 -20.75 -15.52 -9.61
N GLU A 103 -20.63 -14.70 -10.65
CA GLU A 103 -21.73 -14.05 -11.36
C GLU A 103 -22.60 -13.19 -10.43
N LEU A 104 -21.98 -12.46 -9.51
CA LEU A 104 -22.70 -11.55 -8.62
C LEU A 104 -23.26 -10.35 -9.42
N GLU A 105 -24.46 -9.91 -9.05
CA GLU A 105 -25.08 -8.69 -9.55
C GLU A 105 -24.39 -7.47 -8.91
N LEU A 106 -23.86 -6.58 -9.74
CA LEU A 106 -23.29 -5.31 -9.27
C LEU A 106 -24.39 -4.43 -8.67
N LEU A 107 -24.22 -4.00 -7.42
CA LEU A 107 -25.15 -3.07 -6.76
C LEU A 107 -24.67 -1.63 -6.87
N CYS A 108 -23.44 -1.39 -6.45
CA CYS A 108 -22.87 -0.05 -6.49
C CYS A 108 -21.34 -0.07 -6.45
N LEU A 109 -20.79 1.06 -6.89
CA LEU A 109 -19.41 1.45 -6.70
C LEU A 109 -19.38 2.60 -5.69
N THR A 110 -18.49 2.53 -4.71
CA THR A 110 -18.29 3.57 -3.70
C THR A 110 -16.87 4.11 -3.80
N GLY A 111 -16.71 5.42 -3.58
CA GLY A 111 -15.41 6.08 -3.52
C GLY A 111 -15.24 6.75 -2.18
N VAL A 112 -14.18 6.39 -1.48
CA VAL A 112 -13.84 6.93 -0.16
C VAL A 112 -12.62 7.83 -0.30
N GLU A 113 -12.77 9.09 0.07
CA GLU A 113 -11.64 10.03 0.15
C GLU A 113 -10.77 9.65 1.37
N ASP A 114 -9.49 9.35 1.14
CA ASP A 114 -8.52 9.21 2.22
C ASP A 114 -7.89 10.58 2.50
N ARG A 115 -8.34 11.22 3.58
CA ARG A 115 -7.84 12.55 3.94
C ARG A 115 -6.46 12.44 4.57
N LEU A 116 -5.55 13.28 4.09
CA LEU A 116 -4.24 13.44 4.71
C LEU A 116 -4.39 13.85 6.18
N GLN A 117 -3.50 13.31 7.03
CA GLN A 117 -3.38 13.76 8.41
C GLN A 117 -3.05 15.26 8.48
N ASP A 118 -3.32 15.86 9.64
CA ASP A 118 -3.02 17.26 9.90
C ASP A 118 -1.54 17.57 9.68
N ARG A 119 -1.28 18.70 9.01
CA ARG A 119 0.07 19.24 8.78
C ARG A 119 1.03 18.32 8.03
N VAL A 120 0.56 17.36 7.24
CA VAL A 120 1.44 16.55 6.37
C VAL A 120 2.25 17.43 5.41
N ARG A 121 1.61 18.40 4.73
CA ARG A 121 2.31 19.25 3.74
C ARG A 121 3.46 20.07 4.37
N PRO A 122 3.23 20.87 5.44
CA PRO A 122 4.32 21.61 6.08
C PRO A 122 5.43 20.69 6.62
N THR A 123 5.07 19.49 7.08
CA THR A 123 6.03 18.51 7.59
C THR A 123 6.95 18.01 6.48
N LEU A 124 6.38 17.61 5.34
CA LEU A 124 7.16 17.18 4.17
C LEU A 124 8.07 18.30 3.65
N GLU A 125 7.58 19.54 3.61
CA GLU A 125 8.38 20.71 3.24
C GLU A 125 9.57 20.93 4.19
N LEU A 126 9.35 20.83 5.51
CA LEU A 126 10.42 20.96 6.51
C LEU A 126 11.47 19.86 6.36
N LEU A 127 11.06 18.61 6.16
CA LEU A 127 11.99 17.49 5.94
C LEU A 127 12.81 17.69 4.66
N ARG A 128 12.16 18.12 3.58
CA ARG A 128 12.83 18.39 2.30
C ARG A 128 13.83 19.54 2.42
N ASN A 129 13.44 20.63 3.10
CA ASN A 129 14.33 21.77 3.35
C ASN A 129 15.51 21.39 4.26
N ALA A 130 15.37 20.37 5.12
CA ALA A 130 16.45 19.80 5.89
C ALA A 130 17.36 18.86 5.07
N GLY A 131 17.10 18.67 3.77
CA GLY A 131 17.88 17.81 2.88
C GLY A 131 17.51 16.32 2.95
N ILE A 132 16.38 15.97 3.58
CA ILE A 132 15.90 14.59 3.66
C ILE A 132 15.14 14.26 2.37
N LYS A 133 15.58 13.21 1.66
CA LYS A 133 14.86 12.66 0.51
C LYS A 133 13.74 11.75 0.99
N ILE A 134 12.57 11.86 0.37
CA ILE A 134 11.35 11.18 0.82
C ILE A 134 10.87 10.25 -0.28
N TRP A 135 10.61 9.00 0.08
CA TRP A 135 10.05 7.96 -0.78
C TRP A 135 8.72 7.53 -0.20
N MET A 136 7.70 7.41 -1.05
CA MET A 136 6.37 6.91 -0.67
C MET A 136 6.21 5.48 -1.19
N LEU A 137 6.02 4.52 -0.29
CA LEU A 137 5.81 3.11 -0.64
C LEU A 137 4.39 2.68 -0.22
N THR A 138 3.48 2.54 -1.18
CA THR A 138 2.06 2.24 -0.92
C THR A 138 1.59 0.97 -1.61
N GLY A 139 0.58 0.33 -1.02
CA GLY A 139 -0.18 -0.76 -1.65
C GLY A 139 -1.30 -0.26 -2.58
N ASP A 140 -1.56 1.05 -2.62
CA ASP A 140 -2.60 1.66 -3.43
C ASP A 140 -2.29 1.60 -4.93
N LYS A 141 -3.33 1.86 -5.73
CA LYS A 141 -3.22 2.01 -7.19
C LYS A 141 -2.35 3.21 -7.57
N LEU A 142 -1.85 3.17 -8.80
CA LEU A 142 -0.99 4.20 -9.36
C LEU A 142 -1.67 5.57 -9.36
N GLU A 143 -2.94 5.62 -9.75
CA GLU A 143 -3.73 6.84 -9.85
C GLU A 143 -3.91 7.49 -8.48
N THR A 144 -4.37 6.72 -7.49
CA THR A 144 -4.56 7.17 -6.11
C THR A 144 -3.25 7.62 -5.48
N ALA A 145 -2.18 6.83 -5.62
CA ALA A 145 -0.85 7.18 -5.10
C ALA A 145 -0.30 8.46 -5.73
N THR A 146 -0.49 8.64 -7.03
CA THR A 146 -0.09 9.86 -7.74
C THR A 146 -0.91 11.07 -7.26
N CYS A 147 -2.21 10.89 -7.01
CA CYS A 147 -3.08 11.93 -6.45
C CYS A 147 -2.63 12.32 -5.03
N ILE A 148 -2.34 11.35 -4.17
CA ILE A 148 -1.81 11.58 -2.81
C ILE A 148 -0.45 12.28 -2.87
N ALA A 149 0.45 11.85 -3.75
CA ALA A 149 1.77 12.47 -3.90
C ALA A 149 1.70 13.95 -4.33
N LYS A 150 0.75 14.28 -5.23
CA LYS A 150 0.50 15.67 -5.65
C LYS A 150 -0.21 16.48 -4.56
N SER A 151 -1.26 15.94 -3.95
CA SER A 151 -2.05 16.64 -2.93
C SER A 151 -1.27 16.86 -1.64
N SER A 152 -0.38 15.93 -1.26
CA SER A 152 0.53 16.06 -0.11
C SER A 152 1.72 17.00 -0.37
N HIS A 153 1.94 17.44 -1.61
CA HIS A 153 3.11 18.21 -2.04
C HIS A 153 4.44 17.46 -1.84
N LEU A 154 4.39 16.12 -1.78
CA LEU A 154 5.59 15.28 -1.93
C LEU A 154 6.23 15.54 -3.29
N VAL A 155 5.39 15.65 -4.32
CA VAL A 155 5.76 16.16 -5.64
C VAL A 155 5.35 17.63 -5.71
N GLY A 156 6.30 18.50 -6.11
CA GLY A 156 6.01 19.93 -6.26
C GLY A 156 4.98 20.20 -7.36
N ARG A 157 4.19 21.27 -7.23
CA ARG A 157 3.11 21.61 -8.20
C ARG A 157 3.60 21.72 -9.66
N ASN A 158 4.82 22.25 -9.85
CA ASN A 158 5.43 22.45 -11.15
C ASN A 158 6.49 21.38 -11.48
N GLN A 159 6.62 20.36 -10.64
CA GLN A 159 7.60 19.31 -10.83
C GLN A 159 7.03 18.26 -11.77
N ASN A 160 7.82 17.88 -12.77
CA ASN A 160 7.42 16.83 -13.69
C ASN A 160 7.36 15.49 -12.97
N VAL A 161 6.37 14.68 -13.31
CA VAL A 161 6.24 13.30 -12.84
C VAL A 161 6.49 12.37 -14.02
N HIS A 162 7.44 11.46 -13.86
CA HIS A 162 7.64 10.36 -14.80
C HIS A 162 7.06 9.10 -14.20
N VAL A 163 5.98 8.65 -14.81
CA VAL A 163 5.37 7.36 -14.53
C VAL A 163 6.05 6.35 -15.44
N LEU A 164 6.72 5.35 -14.86
CA LEU A 164 7.19 4.17 -15.60
C LEU A 164 5.98 3.45 -16.16
N LYS A 165 5.99 3.18 -17.46
CA LYS A 165 4.94 2.35 -18.08
C LYS A 165 5.05 0.91 -17.57
N SER A 166 4.02 0.11 -17.86
CA SER A 166 4.03 -1.31 -17.54
C SER A 166 5.22 -2.01 -18.19
N VAL A 167 6.25 -2.27 -17.39
CA VAL A 167 7.42 -3.06 -17.77
C VAL A 167 7.08 -4.53 -17.53
N LEU A 168 7.10 -5.35 -18.58
CA LEU A 168 6.85 -6.80 -18.50
C LEU A 168 8.10 -7.62 -18.87
N THR A 169 8.98 -7.04 -19.69
CA THR A 169 10.18 -7.70 -20.17
C THR A 169 11.45 -6.91 -19.84
N ARG A 170 12.60 -7.59 -19.93
CA ARG A 170 13.91 -6.95 -19.81
C ARG A 170 14.09 -5.80 -20.83
N THR A 171 13.57 -5.96 -22.04
CA THR A 171 13.68 -4.93 -23.09
C THR A 171 12.88 -3.69 -22.73
N ASP A 172 11.66 -3.85 -22.20
CA ASP A 172 10.83 -2.73 -21.73
C ASP A 172 11.54 -1.96 -20.62
N ALA A 173 12.12 -2.69 -19.67
CA ALA A 173 12.88 -2.10 -18.57
C ALA A 173 14.05 -1.24 -19.10
N HIS A 174 14.78 -1.76 -20.08
CA HIS A 174 15.90 -1.04 -20.68
C HIS A 174 15.46 0.25 -21.39
N LEU A 175 14.36 0.18 -22.16
CA LEU A 175 13.84 1.33 -22.90
C LEU A 175 13.33 2.43 -21.95
N GLU A 176 12.53 2.05 -20.95
CA GLU A 176 11.97 3.00 -19.97
C GLU A 176 13.09 3.63 -19.11
N LEU A 177 14.07 2.84 -18.65
CA LEU A 177 15.22 3.38 -17.90
C LEU A 177 16.04 4.38 -18.72
N ASN A 178 16.29 4.08 -20.00
CA ASN A 178 17.00 5.00 -20.90
C ASN A 178 16.20 6.28 -21.17
N GLN A 179 14.88 6.16 -21.30
CA GLN A 179 14.02 7.33 -21.45
C GLN A 179 14.04 8.18 -20.18
N PHE A 180 13.97 7.54 -19.02
CA PHE A 180 13.99 8.22 -17.73
C PHE A 180 15.30 8.94 -17.47
N ARG A 181 16.43 8.32 -17.81
CA ARG A 181 17.78 8.89 -17.64
C ARG A 181 17.96 10.26 -18.31
N ARG A 182 17.19 10.55 -19.37
CA ARG A 182 17.23 11.84 -20.08
C ARG A 182 16.45 12.95 -19.38
N LYS A 183 15.61 12.61 -18.40
CA LYS A 183 14.79 13.58 -17.66
C LYS A 183 15.57 14.10 -16.46
N GLN A 184 15.52 15.41 -16.25
CA GLN A 184 16.07 16.07 -15.07
C GLN A 184 14.95 16.55 -14.16
N ASP A 185 15.24 16.63 -12.85
CA ASP A 185 14.35 17.12 -11.79
C ASP A 185 12.90 16.59 -11.88
N CYS A 186 12.80 15.27 -12.00
CA CYS A 186 11.53 14.59 -12.21
C CYS A 186 11.26 13.61 -11.07
N ALA A 187 10.06 13.67 -10.49
CA ALA A 187 9.63 12.65 -9.53
C ALA A 187 9.31 11.35 -10.26
N LEU A 188 9.67 10.22 -9.66
CA LEU A 188 9.47 8.90 -10.24
C LEU A 188 8.23 8.22 -9.65
N VAL A 189 7.37 7.66 -10.50
CA VAL A 189 6.27 6.77 -10.07
C VAL A 189 6.46 5.42 -10.74
N VAL A 190 6.47 4.35 -9.95
CA VAL A 190 6.69 2.98 -10.42
C VAL A 190 5.71 2.01 -9.75
N SER A 191 5.17 1.05 -10.49
CA SER A 191 4.35 -0.04 -9.92
C SER A 191 5.24 -1.14 -9.34
N GLY A 192 4.74 -1.91 -8.38
CA GLY A 192 5.45 -3.04 -7.78
C GLY A 192 5.92 -4.08 -8.81
N GLU A 193 5.09 -4.40 -9.80
CA GLU A 193 5.43 -5.33 -10.89
C GLU A 193 6.59 -4.82 -11.75
N SER A 194 6.54 -3.55 -12.17
CA SER A 194 7.61 -2.95 -12.97
C SER A 194 8.89 -2.75 -12.16
N LEU A 195 8.77 -2.42 -10.88
CA LEU A 195 9.89 -2.34 -9.94
C LEU A 195 10.62 -3.67 -9.85
N GLU A 196 9.89 -4.78 -9.70
CA GLU A 196 10.47 -6.12 -9.59
C GLU A 196 11.32 -6.49 -10.80
N ILE A 197 10.82 -6.24 -12.01
CA ILE A 197 11.55 -6.51 -13.26
C ILE A 197 12.78 -5.59 -13.39
N CYS A 198 12.63 -4.30 -13.05
CA CYS A 198 13.77 -3.37 -13.05
C CYS A 198 14.85 -3.82 -12.05
N LEU A 199 14.49 -4.25 -10.85
CA LEU A 199 15.42 -4.74 -9.84
C LEU A 199 16.05 -6.08 -10.23
N GLN A 200 15.33 -6.95 -10.94
CA GLN A 200 15.86 -8.24 -11.37
C GLN A 200 16.97 -8.09 -12.43
N TYR A 201 16.79 -7.22 -13.42
CA TYR A 201 17.69 -7.13 -14.58
C TYR A 201 18.64 -5.93 -14.58
N TYR A 202 18.26 -4.82 -13.93
CA TYR A 202 18.97 -3.53 -13.97
C TYR A 202 19.02 -2.87 -12.59
N GLN A 203 19.22 -3.67 -11.52
CA GLN A 203 19.22 -3.18 -10.14
C GLN A 203 20.13 -1.97 -9.91
N PRO A 204 21.42 -2.01 -10.31
CA PRO A 204 22.32 -0.90 -10.06
C PRO A 204 21.86 0.39 -10.76
N GLU A 205 21.54 0.29 -12.06
CA GLU A 205 21.15 1.44 -12.87
C GLU A 205 19.83 2.05 -12.39
N PHE A 206 18.85 1.22 -12.04
CA PHE A 206 17.58 1.69 -11.50
C PHE A 206 17.80 2.43 -10.17
N MET A 207 18.57 1.85 -9.25
CA MET A 207 18.79 2.45 -7.93
C MET A 207 19.58 3.76 -8.00
N GLU A 208 20.56 3.87 -8.90
CA GLU A 208 21.28 5.12 -9.14
C GLU A 208 20.33 6.23 -9.63
N LEU A 209 19.48 5.92 -10.61
CA LEU A 209 18.51 6.88 -11.14
C LEU A 209 17.45 7.26 -10.09
N ALA A 210 16.87 6.27 -9.41
CA ALA A 210 15.82 6.49 -8.43
C ALA A 210 16.33 7.26 -7.20
N THR A 211 17.54 6.98 -6.71
CA THR A 211 18.14 7.72 -5.58
C THR A 211 18.56 9.14 -5.95
N ALA A 212 18.81 9.43 -7.22
CA ALA A 212 19.03 10.79 -7.72
C ALA A 212 17.75 11.63 -7.71
N CYS A 213 16.58 10.99 -7.81
CA CYS A 213 15.29 11.68 -7.86
C CYS A 213 15.03 12.57 -6.63
N PRO A 214 14.25 13.65 -6.80
CA PRO A 214 13.78 14.49 -5.71
C PRO A 214 12.73 13.78 -4.84
N ALA A 215 11.85 12.99 -5.47
CA ALA A 215 10.85 12.15 -4.81
C ALA A 215 10.59 10.89 -5.64
N VAL A 216 10.25 9.80 -4.96
CA VAL A 216 9.90 8.52 -5.60
C VAL A 216 8.62 7.97 -4.96
N VAL A 217 7.71 7.47 -5.77
CA VAL A 217 6.47 6.83 -5.35
C VAL A 217 6.43 5.42 -5.93
N CYS A 218 6.39 4.42 -5.06
CA CYS A 218 6.19 3.03 -5.45
C CYS A 218 4.76 2.62 -5.08
N CYS A 219 4.01 2.13 -6.06
CA CYS A 219 2.59 1.79 -5.95
C CYS A 219 2.40 0.28 -6.00
N ARG A 220 1.30 -0.24 -5.44
CA ARG A 220 1.02 -1.70 -5.37
C ARG A 220 2.18 -2.53 -4.80
N CYS A 221 2.94 -1.99 -3.85
CA CYS A 221 4.05 -2.73 -3.23
C CYS A 221 3.55 -3.77 -2.22
N SER A 222 4.10 -4.98 -2.28
CA SER A 222 3.95 -5.96 -1.20
C SER A 222 4.79 -5.58 0.03
N PRO A 223 4.46 -6.08 1.24
CA PRO A 223 5.27 -5.83 2.44
C PRO A 223 6.74 -6.26 2.29
N THR A 224 7.01 -7.34 1.56
CA THR A 224 8.37 -7.81 1.29
C THR A 224 9.12 -6.88 0.34
N GLN A 225 8.46 -6.41 -0.72
CA GLN A 225 9.03 -5.43 -1.65
C GLN A 225 9.38 -4.12 -0.93
N LYS A 226 8.54 -3.63 -0.01
CA LYS A 226 8.83 -2.41 0.76
C LYS A 226 10.14 -2.53 1.55
N ALA A 227 10.35 -3.65 2.24
CA ALA A 227 11.59 -3.91 2.98
C ALA A 227 12.80 -4.03 2.04
N GLN A 228 12.65 -4.73 0.91
CA GLN A 228 13.71 -4.85 -0.09
C GLN A 228 14.15 -3.47 -0.61
N VAL A 229 13.21 -2.57 -0.91
CA VAL A 229 13.53 -1.19 -1.35
C VAL A 229 14.34 -0.44 -0.30
N VAL A 230 13.99 -0.54 0.99
CA VAL A 230 14.76 0.10 2.07
C VAL A 230 16.20 -0.41 2.11
N SER A 231 16.40 -1.73 2.04
CA SER A 231 17.72 -2.36 2.01
C SER A 231 18.55 -1.89 0.82
N LEU A 232 17.93 -1.77 -0.36
CA LEU A 232 18.59 -1.27 -1.56
C LEU A 232 18.96 0.22 -1.44
N ILE A 233 18.10 1.05 -0.86
CA ILE A 233 18.43 2.46 -0.63
C ILE A 233 19.66 2.57 0.29
N GLN A 234 19.73 1.78 1.37
CA GLN A 234 20.89 1.74 2.26
C GLN A 234 22.16 1.37 1.49
N LYS A 235 22.10 0.29 0.72
CA LYS A 235 23.24 -0.23 -0.05
C LYS A 235 23.77 0.74 -1.10
N TYR A 236 22.89 1.35 -1.90
CA TYR A 236 23.29 2.15 -3.06
C TYR A 236 23.49 3.64 -2.73
N SER A 237 22.79 4.18 -1.73
CA SER A 237 22.99 5.58 -1.35
C SER A 237 24.10 5.76 -0.30
N GLY A 238 24.42 4.72 0.48
CA GLY A 238 25.30 4.80 1.64
C GLY A 238 24.77 5.72 2.76
N LYS A 239 23.49 6.12 2.69
CA LYS A 239 22.84 6.99 3.67
C LYS A 239 22.05 6.17 4.68
N ARG A 240 21.80 6.79 5.84
CA ARG A 240 20.86 6.27 6.83
C ARG A 240 19.43 6.40 6.33
N THR A 241 18.66 5.34 6.49
CA THR A 241 17.24 5.32 6.13
C THR A 241 16.37 5.40 7.38
N CYS A 242 15.20 6.00 7.22
CA CYS A 242 14.16 6.02 8.23
C CYS A 242 12.87 5.56 7.57
N ALA A 243 12.21 4.57 8.16
CA ALA A 243 10.95 4.01 7.67
C ALA A 243 9.81 4.39 8.62
N VAL A 244 8.69 4.82 8.05
CA VAL A 244 7.51 5.29 8.79
C VAL A 244 6.30 4.52 8.30
N GLY A 245 5.50 3.99 9.22
CA GLY A 245 4.26 3.28 8.89
C GLY A 245 3.33 3.16 10.08
N ASP A 246 2.07 2.85 9.82
CA ASP A 246 1.00 2.76 10.83
C ASP A 246 0.42 1.33 10.94
N GLY A 247 0.47 0.55 9.85
CA GLY A 247 -0.11 -0.77 9.77
C GLY A 247 0.86 -1.95 9.86
N GLY A 248 0.32 -3.16 9.98
CA GLY A 248 1.09 -4.41 9.95
C GLY A 248 1.88 -4.62 8.66
N ASN A 249 1.39 -4.06 7.53
CA ASN A 249 2.04 -4.15 6.22
C ASN A 249 3.39 -3.40 6.15
N ASP A 250 3.66 -2.51 7.10
CA ASP A 250 4.87 -1.71 7.13
C ASP A 250 5.92 -2.22 8.12
N VAL A 251 5.59 -3.25 8.92
CA VAL A 251 6.47 -3.79 9.98
C VAL A 251 7.82 -4.24 9.41
N SER A 252 7.81 -4.97 8.29
CA SER A 252 9.04 -5.43 7.63
C SER A 252 9.92 -4.27 7.15
N MET A 253 9.31 -3.21 6.62
CA MET A 253 10.01 -2.02 6.17
C MET A 253 10.58 -1.22 7.34
N ILE A 254 9.82 -1.09 8.43
CA ILE A 254 10.21 -0.41 9.67
C ILE A 254 11.44 -1.10 10.29
N GLN A 255 11.41 -2.43 10.40
CA GLN A 255 12.51 -3.21 10.97
C GLN A 255 13.77 -3.23 10.10
N GLN A 256 13.63 -3.04 8.79
CA GLN A 256 14.75 -3.03 7.86
C GLN A 256 15.53 -1.70 7.85
N ALA A 257 14.89 -0.60 8.26
CA ALA A 257 15.51 0.73 8.25
C ALA A 257 16.50 0.93 9.41
N ASP A 258 17.39 1.93 9.31
CA ASP A 258 18.27 2.31 10.43
C ASP A 258 17.52 2.95 11.61
N ALA A 259 16.35 3.53 11.32
CA ALA A 259 15.43 4.08 12.30
C ALA A 259 13.98 3.78 11.89
N GLY A 260 13.31 2.92 12.64
CA GLY A 260 11.91 2.59 12.47
C GLY A 260 11.00 3.51 13.29
N ILE A 261 9.99 4.11 12.65
CA ILE A 261 9.00 4.96 13.31
C ILE A 261 7.60 4.39 13.06
N GLY A 262 6.95 3.94 14.12
CA GLY A 262 5.55 3.55 14.07
C GLY A 262 4.62 4.72 14.39
N ILE A 263 3.61 4.93 13.55
CA ILE A 263 2.50 5.85 13.86
C ILE A 263 1.43 5.07 14.65
N GLU A 264 0.91 5.67 15.71
CA GLU A 264 -0.16 5.06 16.50
C GLU A 264 -1.48 5.07 15.70
N GLY A 265 -1.82 3.93 15.11
CA GLY A 265 -3.09 3.74 14.40
C GLY A 265 -4.27 3.47 15.33
N ARG A 266 -5.48 3.78 14.87
CA ARG A 266 -6.73 3.41 15.57
C ARG A 266 -7.04 1.91 15.46
N GLU A 267 -6.60 1.27 14.38
CA GLU A 267 -6.96 -0.12 14.04
C GLU A 267 -5.96 -1.15 14.59
N GLY A 268 -4.74 -0.74 14.99
CA GLY A 268 -3.74 -1.63 15.54
C GLY A 268 -2.44 -0.92 15.92
N LYS A 269 -1.68 -1.53 16.85
CA LYS A 269 -0.38 -1.00 17.34
C LYS A 269 0.83 -1.75 16.77
N GLN A 270 0.65 -2.56 15.73
CA GLN A 270 1.70 -3.45 15.20
C GLN A 270 2.95 -2.66 14.75
N ALA A 271 2.76 -1.61 13.95
CA ALA A 271 3.87 -0.74 13.51
C ALA A 271 4.53 -0.01 14.69
N SER A 272 3.74 0.49 15.64
CA SER A 272 4.23 1.18 16.85
C SER A 272 5.02 0.27 17.78
N LEU A 273 4.65 -1.01 17.88
CA LEU A 273 5.39 -2.01 18.67
C LEU A 273 6.66 -2.49 17.97
N ALA A 274 6.70 -2.43 16.64
CA ALA A 274 7.84 -2.86 15.83
C ALA A 274 8.89 -1.76 15.60
N GLY A 275 8.53 -0.49 15.75
CA GLY A 275 9.42 0.66 15.53
C GLY A 275 10.28 1.02 16.75
N ASP A 276 11.41 1.68 16.51
CA ASP A 276 12.29 2.24 17.56
C ASP A 276 11.63 3.42 18.27
N PHE A 277 10.81 4.18 17.53
CA PHE A 277 10.02 5.29 18.04
C PHE A 277 8.55 5.08 17.69
N SER A 278 7.66 5.46 18.61
CA SER A 278 6.23 5.55 18.35
C SER A 278 5.79 7.02 18.46
N ILE A 279 5.03 7.49 17.47
CA ILE A 279 4.49 8.85 17.42
C ILE A 279 2.99 8.81 17.11
N PRO A 280 2.18 9.73 17.65
CA PRO A 280 0.73 9.69 17.44
C PRO A 280 0.29 10.22 16.07
N GLN A 281 1.12 11.03 15.40
CA GLN A 281 0.80 11.67 14.12
C GLN A 281 2.06 11.86 13.30
N PHE A 282 1.93 11.81 11.97
CA PHE A 282 3.04 12.01 11.04
C PHE A 282 3.75 13.35 11.26
N SER A 283 3.02 14.42 11.59
CA SER A 283 3.58 15.77 11.77
C SER A 283 4.68 15.88 12.85
N HIS A 284 4.70 14.96 13.81
CA HIS A 284 5.71 14.92 14.87
C HIS A 284 7.08 14.45 14.39
N ILE A 285 7.16 13.81 13.21
CA ILE A 285 8.43 13.32 12.66
C ILE A 285 9.43 14.45 12.42
N ALA A 286 8.96 15.63 12.01
CA ALA A 286 9.83 16.78 11.79
C ALA A 286 10.54 17.19 13.09
N LYS A 287 9.80 17.26 14.20
CA LYS A 287 10.39 17.56 15.51
C LYS A 287 11.33 16.45 15.97
N LEU A 288 10.94 15.19 15.81
CA LEU A 288 11.75 14.03 16.18
C LEU A 288 13.10 14.04 15.46
N LEU A 289 13.11 14.17 14.13
CA LEU A 289 14.35 14.10 13.36
C LEU A 289 15.17 15.39 13.45
N ILE A 290 14.54 16.56 13.21
CA ILE A 290 15.26 17.83 13.07
C ILE A 290 15.73 18.36 14.42
N VAL A 291 14.92 18.23 15.48
CA VAL A 291 15.28 18.75 16.82
C VAL A 291 15.99 17.67 17.62
N HIS A 292 15.33 16.53 17.87
CA HIS A 292 15.89 15.50 18.75
C HIS A 292 17.03 14.73 18.08
N GLY A 293 16.86 14.31 16.82
CA GLY A 293 17.89 13.62 16.05
C GLY A 293 19.18 14.44 15.92
N ARG A 294 19.09 15.71 15.51
CA ARG A 294 20.27 16.61 15.41
C ARG A 294 20.96 16.84 16.75
N ARG A 295 20.20 17.04 17.83
CA ARG A 295 20.77 17.24 19.18
C ARG A 295 21.46 15.98 19.69
N SER A 296 20.83 14.82 19.51
CA SER A 296 21.39 13.52 19.89
C SER A 296 22.70 13.28 19.15
N TYR A 297 22.70 13.43 17.83
CA TYR A 297 23.90 13.27 17.00
C TYR A 297 25.07 14.14 17.45
N LYS A 298 24.84 15.46 17.64
CA LYS A 298 25.90 16.39 18.08
C LYS A 298 26.43 16.07 19.47
N ARG A 299 25.55 15.73 20.41
CA ARG A 299 25.93 15.41 21.79
C ARG A 299 26.72 14.11 21.86
N SER A 300 26.27 13.07 21.16
CA SER A 300 26.99 11.80 21.10
C SER A 300 28.36 11.96 20.46
N ALA A 301 28.46 12.71 19.36
CA ALA A 301 29.76 12.98 18.73
C ALA A 301 30.72 13.73 19.67
N ALA A 302 30.25 14.79 20.35
CA ALA A 302 31.06 15.53 21.30
C ALA A 302 31.49 14.68 22.51
N LEU A 303 30.59 13.84 23.03
CA LEU A 303 30.90 12.92 24.12
C LEU A 303 31.93 11.86 23.70
N SER A 304 31.77 11.26 22.52
CA SER A 304 32.72 10.28 21.99
C SER A 304 34.11 10.88 21.80
N GLN A 305 34.21 12.10 21.27
CA GLN A 305 35.48 12.82 21.15
C GLN A 305 36.10 13.10 22.52
N PHE A 306 35.30 13.53 23.50
CA PHE A 306 35.77 13.78 24.84
C PHE A 306 36.31 12.52 25.53
N VAL A 307 35.66 11.37 25.33
CA VAL A 307 36.10 10.09 25.89
C VAL A 307 37.39 9.59 25.24
N ILE A 308 37.56 9.76 23.92
CA ILE A 308 38.77 9.31 23.20
C ILE A 308 39.99 10.20 23.52
N HIS A 309 39.77 11.49 23.78
CA HIS A 309 40.85 12.45 24.08
C HIS A 309 41.22 12.56 25.57
N ARG A 310 40.58 11.78 26.44
CA ARG A 310 40.96 11.62 27.84
C ARG A 310 41.70 10.30 28.04
#